data_AF-A0A833M5N0-F1
#
_entry.id   AF-A0A833M5N0-F1
#
_cell.length_a   1.000
_cell.length_b   1.000
_cell.length_c   1.000
_cell.angle_alpha   90.00
_cell.angle_beta   90.00
_cell.angle_gamma   90.00
#
_symmetry.space_group_name_H-M   'P 1'
#
loop_
_entity.id
_entity.type
_entity.pdbx_description
1 polymer ?
#
loop_
_entity_poly.entity_id
_entity_poly.type
_entity_poly.pdbx_seq_one_letter_code
_entity_poly.pdbx_strand_id
1 'polypeptide(L)'
;MNILEELRRDHDRLRAAMAELESGAATQERLGRFVRELLTHASLEEELLFRELERGLPADEGPLAVMREEHEQIEGSLARLGGADPADEEVRREIGRLVALALDHFGKEEDVLFVFAERLIDGARLSALGAFFREAGGRTGAPDVRPEVRIADLARDRPATIRVFQQHGIDFCCGGKRSLAEACERHGVPYERLAGDLVATMAEVSAEAPERWAERTVVDLVGHILSRYHSGLRDELARLEAMAARARDRHGDGTPELHDIARLVTDLRREMVAHLELEEREIFPALMRDEPGQVLELLREAEREHEGVGALLASLRELTGGFRPPAEACNTWRGLYHGLSELERDTHLHVHMENNVLFHRLTMEARAV
;
A
#
# COMPACT_ATOMS: atom_id res chain seq x y z
N MET A 1 -25.30 1.59 -23.67
CA MET A 1 -24.00 2.17 -24.01
C MET A 1 -22.95 1.10 -23.83
N ASN A 2 -22.23 0.78 -24.91
CA ASN A 2 -21.19 -0.24 -24.91
C ASN A 2 -19.85 0.34 -24.43
N ILE A 3 -18.85 -0.51 -24.20
CA ILE A 3 -17.54 -0.06 -23.68
C ILE A 3 -16.86 0.99 -24.57
N LEU A 4 -16.94 0.88 -25.90
CA LEU A 4 -16.29 1.83 -26.81
C LEU A 4 -16.93 3.23 -26.72
N GLU A 5 -18.26 3.29 -26.54
CA GLU A 5 -18.98 4.54 -26.30
C GLU A 5 -18.64 5.15 -24.93
N GLU A 6 -18.42 4.32 -23.91
CA GLU A 6 -17.98 4.79 -22.58
C GLU A 6 -16.55 5.33 -22.62
N LEU A 7 -15.63 4.63 -23.28
CA LEU A 7 -14.23 5.06 -23.42
C LEU A 7 -14.11 6.36 -24.21
N ARG A 8 -14.83 6.52 -25.34
CA ARG A 8 -14.89 7.81 -26.07
C ARG A 8 -15.37 8.95 -25.18
N ARG A 9 -16.42 8.69 -24.38
CA ARG A 9 -16.92 9.69 -23.43
C ARG A 9 -15.87 10.01 -22.35
N ASP A 10 -15.08 9.04 -21.95
CA ASP A 10 -14.00 9.23 -21.00
C ASP A 10 -12.83 10.02 -21.60
N HIS A 11 -12.44 9.72 -22.85
CA HIS A 11 -11.48 10.52 -23.62
C HIS A 11 -11.92 11.97 -23.73
N ASP A 12 -13.19 12.23 -24.01
CA ASP A 12 -13.71 13.61 -24.10
C ASP A 12 -13.58 14.36 -22.75
N ARG A 13 -13.79 13.67 -21.63
CA ARG A 13 -13.57 14.24 -20.29
C ARG A 13 -12.08 14.50 -20.04
N LEU A 14 -11.23 13.54 -20.36
CA LEU A 14 -9.78 13.64 -20.16
C LEU A 14 -9.16 14.73 -21.05
N ARG A 15 -9.58 14.85 -22.32
CA ARG A 15 -9.20 15.94 -23.23
C ARG A 15 -9.55 17.31 -22.66
N ALA A 16 -10.73 17.45 -22.05
CA ALA A 16 -11.13 18.69 -21.39
C ALA A 16 -10.21 19.01 -20.20
N ALA A 17 -9.90 18.01 -19.36
CA ALA A 17 -8.97 18.16 -18.23
C ALA A 17 -7.54 18.53 -18.70
N MET A 18 -7.04 17.92 -19.77
CA MET A 18 -5.75 18.25 -20.38
C MET A 18 -5.69 19.70 -20.85
N ALA A 19 -6.73 20.16 -21.57
CA ALA A 19 -6.82 21.54 -22.03
C ALA A 19 -6.80 22.55 -20.87
N GLU A 20 -7.44 22.21 -19.74
CA GLU A 20 -7.37 23.03 -18.53
C GLU A 20 -5.96 23.08 -17.94
N LEU A 21 -5.22 21.97 -17.91
CA LEU A 21 -3.85 21.91 -17.42
C LEU A 21 -2.88 22.74 -18.29
N GLU A 22 -3.03 22.68 -19.61
CA GLU A 22 -2.18 23.43 -20.55
C GLU A 22 -2.46 24.94 -20.55
N SER A 23 -3.65 25.37 -20.11
CA SER A 23 -4.05 26.78 -20.09
C SER A 23 -3.27 27.67 -19.10
N GLY A 24 -2.36 27.10 -18.30
CA GLY A 24 -1.60 27.80 -17.27
C GLY A 24 -2.38 28.07 -15.97
N ALA A 25 -3.61 27.56 -15.86
CA ALA A 25 -4.44 27.58 -14.65
C ALA A 25 -4.41 26.23 -13.90
N ALA A 26 -3.36 25.43 -14.10
CA ALA A 26 -3.17 24.15 -13.43
C ALA A 26 -2.93 24.37 -11.93
N THR A 27 -3.85 23.87 -11.10
CA THR A 27 -3.66 23.76 -9.66
C THR A 27 -3.17 22.36 -9.33
N GLN A 28 -2.49 22.20 -8.20
CA GLN A 28 -2.06 20.88 -7.73
C GLN A 28 -3.24 19.92 -7.57
N GLU A 29 -4.41 20.42 -7.16
CA GLU A 29 -5.66 19.65 -7.09
C GLU A 29 -6.10 19.15 -8.47
N ARG A 30 -6.06 20.00 -9.50
CA ARG A 30 -6.45 19.63 -10.87
C ARG A 30 -5.48 18.63 -11.47
N LEU A 31 -4.17 18.84 -11.29
CA LEU A 31 -3.15 17.90 -11.72
C LEU A 31 -3.34 16.54 -11.05
N GLY A 32 -3.52 16.52 -9.72
CA GLY A 32 -3.77 15.30 -8.98
C GLY A 32 -5.05 14.58 -9.41
N ARG A 33 -6.13 15.31 -9.73
CA ARG A 33 -7.35 14.73 -10.29
C ARG A 33 -7.11 14.09 -11.65
N PHE A 34 -6.51 14.83 -12.57
CA PHE A 34 -6.18 14.34 -13.91
C PHE A 34 -5.31 13.09 -13.87
N VAL A 35 -4.29 13.06 -13.00
CA VAL A 35 -3.43 11.89 -12.81
C VAL A 35 -4.24 10.66 -12.42
N ARG A 36 -5.15 10.78 -11.46
CA ARG A 36 -6.01 9.66 -11.04
C ARG A 36 -6.96 9.21 -12.14
N GLU A 37 -7.58 10.16 -12.84
CA GLU A 37 -8.56 9.86 -13.89
C GLU A 37 -7.89 9.14 -15.06
N LEU A 38 -6.72 9.62 -15.53
CA LEU A 38 -6.00 9.01 -16.64
C LEU A 38 -5.44 7.61 -16.28
N LEU A 39 -4.96 7.41 -15.06
CA LEU A 39 -4.54 6.07 -14.60
C LEU A 39 -5.70 5.09 -14.55
N THR A 40 -6.83 5.54 -14.00
CA THR A 40 -8.05 4.71 -13.89
C THR A 40 -8.50 4.30 -15.28
N HIS A 41 -8.49 5.25 -16.22
CA HIS A 41 -8.84 5.03 -17.61
C HIS A 41 -7.97 3.95 -18.26
N ALA A 42 -6.64 4.13 -18.28
CA ALA A 42 -5.71 3.17 -18.88
C ALA A 42 -5.81 1.77 -18.24
N SER A 43 -5.95 1.70 -16.92
CA SER A 43 -6.15 0.43 -16.20
C SER A 43 -7.43 -0.29 -16.64
N LEU A 44 -8.55 0.43 -16.73
CA LEU A 44 -9.83 -0.16 -17.13
C LEU A 44 -9.80 -0.65 -18.58
N GLU A 45 -9.08 0.05 -19.45
CA GLU A 45 -8.91 -0.36 -20.85
C GLU A 45 -8.16 -1.68 -20.96
N GLU A 46 -7.06 -1.84 -20.22
CA GLU A 46 -6.31 -3.08 -20.24
C GLU A 46 -7.09 -4.26 -19.70
N GLU A 47 -7.75 -4.07 -18.54
CA GLU A 47 -8.45 -5.14 -17.84
C GLU A 47 -9.70 -5.63 -18.58
N LEU A 48 -10.39 -4.71 -19.24
CA LEU A 48 -11.69 -4.99 -19.87
C LEU A 48 -11.55 -5.16 -21.37
N LEU A 49 -11.02 -4.15 -22.07
CA LEU A 49 -11.03 -4.14 -23.53
C LEU A 49 -9.86 -4.95 -24.10
N PHE A 50 -8.62 -4.70 -23.65
CA PHE A 50 -7.45 -5.34 -24.24
C PHE A 50 -7.45 -6.84 -23.97
N ARG A 51 -7.78 -7.24 -22.74
CA ARG A 51 -7.95 -8.66 -22.36
C ARG A 51 -8.94 -9.41 -23.25
N GLU A 52 -10.00 -8.74 -23.72
CA GLU A 52 -10.96 -9.35 -24.64
C GLU A 52 -10.44 -9.39 -26.08
N LEU A 53 -9.70 -8.36 -26.50
CA LEU A 53 -9.04 -8.32 -27.80
C LEU A 53 -7.91 -9.36 -27.95
N GLU A 54 -7.21 -9.71 -26.87
CA GLU A 54 -6.17 -10.75 -26.83
C GLU A 54 -6.67 -12.15 -27.25
N ARG A 55 -8.00 -12.36 -27.27
CA ARG A 55 -8.61 -13.60 -27.76
C ARG A 55 -8.48 -13.74 -29.29
N GLY A 56 -8.30 -12.62 -30.00
CA GLY A 56 -8.25 -12.55 -31.46
C GLY A 56 -7.05 -11.79 -32.03
N LEU A 57 -6.27 -11.11 -31.20
CA LEU A 57 -5.05 -10.38 -31.57
C LEU A 57 -3.87 -10.86 -30.72
N PRO A 58 -2.65 -10.92 -31.26
CA PRO A 58 -1.44 -11.16 -30.48
C PRO A 58 -1.25 -10.06 -29.42
N ALA A 59 -0.80 -10.45 -28.22
CA ALA A 59 -0.58 -9.53 -27.11
C ALA A 59 0.79 -8.82 -27.18
N ASP A 60 1.78 -9.48 -27.78
CA ASP A 60 3.19 -9.11 -27.81
C ASP A 60 3.65 -8.52 -29.15
N GLU A 61 2.76 -8.47 -30.14
CA GLU A 61 3.01 -7.83 -31.43
C GLU A 61 1.76 -7.10 -31.97
N GLY A 62 1.99 -6.09 -32.81
CA GLY A 62 0.90 -5.35 -33.45
C GLY A 62 0.25 -4.28 -32.55
N PRO A 63 -1.03 -3.94 -32.77
CA PRO A 63 -1.65 -2.78 -32.12
C PRO A 63 -1.66 -2.84 -30.60
N LEU A 64 -1.91 -4.00 -30.00
CA LEU A 64 -1.96 -4.15 -28.53
C LEU A 64 -0.59 -3.92 -27.88
N ALA A 65 0.50 -4.39 -28.50
CA ALA A 65 1.84 -4.17 -27.99
C ALA A 65 2.22 -2.68 -28.00
N VAL A 66 1.84 -1.95 -29.04
CA VAL A 66 2.07 -0.49 -29.13
C VAL A 66 1.27 0.25 -28.05
N MET A 67 0.00 -0.11 -27.84
CA MET A 67 -0.82 0.51 -26.79
C MET A 67 -0.25 0.28 -25.39
N ARG A 68 0.23 -0.94 -25.10
CA ARG A 68 0.85 -1.26 -23.80
C ARG A 68 2.17 -0.49 -23.58
N GLU A 69 3.01 -0.37 -24.61
CA GLU A 69 4.23 0.44 -24.51
C GLU A 69 3.89 1.92 -24.23
N GLU A 70 2.83 2.44 -24.83
CA GLU A 70 2.37 3.80 -24.58
C GLU A 70 1.76 3.96 -23.18
N HIS A 71 1.00 2.98 -22.69
CA HIS A 71 0.53 2.95 -21.32
C HIS A 71 1.69 2.98 -20.32
N GLU A 72 2.75 2.18 -20.52
CA GLU A 72 3.94 2.21 -19.66
C GLU A 72 4.59 3.61 -19.65
N GLN A 73 4.66 4.29 -20.80
CA GLN A 73 5.19 5.65 -20.89
C GLN A 73 4.28 6.70 -20.21
N ILE A 74 2.96 6.56 -20.38
CA ILE A 74 1.95 7.40 -19.74
C ILE A 74 2.03 7.24 -18.22
N GLU A 75 2.00 6.00 -17.71
CA GLU A 75 2.10 5.69 -16.28
C GLU A 75 3.40 6.22 -15.67
N GLY A 76 4.54 6.03 -16.34
CA GLY A 76 5.81 6.57 -15.90
C GLY A 76 5.82 8.10 -15.80
N SER A 77 5.12 8.80 -16.72
CA SER A 77 4.97 10.25 -16.68
C SER A 77 4.02 10.68 -15.56
N LEU A 78 2.92 9.96 -15.36
CA LEU A 78 1.97 10.19 -14.28
C LEU A 78 2.60 10.02 -12.90
N ALA A 79 3.47 9.03 -12.72
CA ALA A 79 4.24 8.84 -11.49
C ALA A 79 5.14 10.05 -11.17
N ARG A 80 5.78 10.65 -12.18
CA ARG A 80 6.61 11.86 -12.01
C ARG A 80 5.78 13.10 -11.68
N LEU A 81 4.54 13.16 -12.14
CA LEU A 81 3.62 14.28 -11.89
C LEU A 81 2.87 14.16 -10.55
N GLY A 82 2.85 12.96 -9.95
CA GLY A 82 2.21 12.70 -8.67
C GLY A 82 2.72 13.63 -7.56
N GLY A 83 1.84 14.51 -7.07
CA GLY A 83 2.18 15.45 -5.99
C GLY A 83 3.13 16.59 -6.38
N ALA A 84 3.48 16.71 -7.67
CA ALA A 84 4.35 17.76 -8.16
C ALA A 84 3.67 19.14 -8.17
N ASP A 85 4.47 20.21 -8.08
CA ASP A 85 3.97 21.58 -8.19
C ASP A 85 3.80 21.96 -9.67
N PRO A 86 2.57 22.18 -10.17
CA PRO A 86 2.33 22.54 -11.57
C PRO A 86 2.86 23.94 -11.94
N ALA A 87 3.30 24.76 -10.98
CA ALA A 87 3.99 26.01 -11.27
C ALA A 87 5.44 25.79 -11.77
N ASP A 88 6.06 24.66 -11.41
CA ASP A 88 7.43 24.33 -11.81
C ASP A 88 7.54 24.16 -13.33
N GLU A 89 8.59 24.73 -13.92
CA GLU A 89 8.81 24.71 -15.37
C GLU A 89 9.16 23.31 -15.93
N GLU A 90 9.82 22.48 -15.14
CA GLU A 90 10.06 21.08 -15.49
C GLU A 90 8.77 20.27 -15.44
N VAL A 91 7.94 20.49 -14.43
CA VAL A 91 6.60 19.86 -14.31
C VAL A 91 5.69 20.30 -15.46
N ARG A 92 5.67 21.59 -15.82
CA ARG A 92 4.89 22.07 -16.99
C ARG A 92 5.34 21.45 -18.30
N ARG A 93 6.65 21.26 -18.49
CA ARG A 93 7.18 20.56 -19.67
C ARG A 93 6.77 19.09 -19.67
N GLU A 94 6.77 18.45 -18.51
CA GLU A 94 6.32 17.06 -18.37
C GLU A 94 4.83 16.90 -18.66
N ILE A 95 3.98 17.80 -18.15
CA ILE A 95 2.55 17.85 -18.48
C ILE A 95 2.37 17.94 -19.99
N GLY A 96 3.06 18.86 -20.68
CA GLY A 96 2.93 19.00 -22.12
C GLY A 96 3.36 17.74 -22.90
N ARG A 97 4.41 17.03 -22.45
CA ARG A 97 4.81 15.75 -23.05
C ARG A 97 3.75 14.67 -22.85
N LEU A 98 3.23 14.54 -21.64
CA LEU A 98 2.19 13.57 -21.31
C LEU A 98 0.90 13.85 -22.10
N VAL A 99 0.46 15.11 -22.18
CA VAL A 99 -0.74 15.50 -22.94
C VAL A 99 -0.59 15.12 -24.40
N ALA A 100 0.56 15.44 -25.02
CA ALA A 100 0.81 15.08 -26.41
C ALA A 100 0.76 13.56 -26.64
N LEU A 101 1.38 12.78 -25.75
CA LEU A 101 1.37 11.31 -25.81
C LEU A 101 -0.04 10.75 -25.64
N ALA A 102 -0.79 11.18 -24.63
CA ALA A 102 -2.12 10.68 -24.34
C ALA A 102 -3.14 11.04 -25.44
N LEU A 103 -3.03 12.22 -26.06
CA LEU A 103 -3.89 12.60 -27.19
C LEU A 103 -3.64 11.74 -28.43
N ASP A 104 -2.37 11.44 -28.73
CA ASP A 104 -1.99 10.54 -29.82
C ASP A 104 -2.44 9.10 -29.53
N HIS A 105 -2.30 8.66 -28.28
CA HIS A 105 -2.79 7.38 -27.78
C HIS A 105 -4.30 7.20 -28.00
N PHE A 106 -5.12 8.13 -27.49
CA PHE A 106 -6.59 8.08 -27.67
C PHE A 106 -6.99 8.05 -29.15
N GLY A 107 -6.24 8.74 -30.01
CA GLY A 107 -6.46 8.70 -31.46
C GLY A 107 -6.26 7.30 -32.03
N LYS A 108 -5.17 6.62 -31.66
CA LYS A 108 -4.91 5.23 -32.09
C LYS A 108 -5.97 4.27 -31.57
N GLU A 109 -6.44 4.46 -30.35
CA GLU A 109 -7.51 3.63 -29.82
C GLU A 109 -8.82 3.83 -30.59
N GLU A 110 -9.24 5.07 -30.76
CA GLU A 110 -10.51 5.40 -31.41
C GLU A 110 -10.53 5.02 -32.91
N ASP A 111 -9.42 5.27 -33.62
CA ASP A 111 -9.33 5.08 -35.07
C ASP A 111 -8.87 3.68 -35.48
N VAL A 112 -8.12 2.99 -34.61
CA VAL A 112 -7.55 1.66 -34.91
C VAL A 112 -8.15 0.60 -34.00
N LEU A 113 -7.94 0.71 -32.69
CA LEU A 113 -8.24 -0.38 -31.76
C LEU A 113 -9.75 -0.65 -31.63
N PHE A 114 -10.57 0.39 -31.58
CA PHE A 114 -12.02 0.28 -31.49
C PHE A 114 -12.61 -0.33 -32.77
N VAL A 115 -12.01 -0.07 -33.93
CA VAL A 115 -12.40 -0.71 -35.19
C VAL A 115 -12.12 -2.21 -35.17
N PHE A 116 -11.01 -2.64 -34.55
CA PHE A 116 -10.76 -4.08 -34.31
C PHE A 116 -11.76 -4.66 -33.31
N ALA A 117 -12.06 -3.95 -32.23
CA ALA A 117 -13.02 -4.39 -31.21
C ALA A 117 -14.41 -4.63 -31.79
N GLU A 118 -14.91 -3.72 -32.64
CA GLU A 118 -16.21 -3.87 -33.32
C GLU A 118 -16.27 -5.08 -34.26
N ARG A 119 -15.12 -5.54 -34.78
CA ARG A 119 -15.03 -6.70 -35.68
C ARG A 119 -14.87 -8.02 -34.93
N LEU A 120 -14.18 -8.00 -33.79
CA LEU A 120 -13.76 -9.21 -33.07
C LEU A 120 -14.66 -9.55 -31.88
N ILE A 121 -15.33 -8.55 -31.29
CA ILE A 121 -16.14 -8.70 -30.09
C ILE A 121 -17.61 -8.49 -30.45
N ASP A 122 -18.48 -9.42 -30.06
CA ASP A 122 -19.90 -9.30 -30.33
C ASP A 122 -20.55 -8.15 -29.52
N GLY A 123 -21.63 -7.58 -30.06
CA GLY A 123 -22.28 -6.41 -29.47
C GLY A 123 -22.87 -6.65 -28.06
N ALA A 124 -23.24 -7.88 -27.71
CA ALA A 124 -23.74 -8.18 -26.37
C ALA A 124 -22.57 -8.17 -25.36
N ARG A 125 -21.42 -8.73 -25.73
CA ARG A 125 -20.20 -8.66 -24.93
C ARG A 125 -19.70 -7.23 -24.76
N LEU A 126 -19.64 -6.44 -25.83
CA LEU A 126 -19.28 -5.00 -25.75
C LEU A 126 -20.22 -4.22 -24.82
N SER A 127 -21.52 -4.55 -24.83
CA SER A 127 -22.51 -3.92 -23.93
C SER A 127 -22.30 -4.31 -22.46
N ALA A 128 -21.97 -5.57 -22.19
CA ALA A 128 -21.65 -6.06 -20.85
C ALA A 128 -20.37 -5.40 -20.30
N LEU A 129 -19.32 -5.33 -21.12
CA LEU A 129 -18.08 -4.63 -20.76
C LEU A 129 -18.34 -3.14 -20.48
N GLY A 130 -19.23 -2.49 -21.22
CA GLY A 130 -19.61 -1.10 -20.94
C GLY A 130 -20.37 -0.95 -19.61
N ALA A 131 -21.18 -1.95 -19.22
CA ALA A 131 -21.78 -1.96 -17.89
C ALA A 131 -20.74 -2.12 -16.78
N PHE A 132 -19.77 -3.02 -16.97
CA PHE A 132 -18.64 -3.13 -16.06
C PHE A 132 -17.84 -1.84 -16.00
N PHE A 133 -17.49 -1.21 -17.12
CA PHE A 133 -16.75 0.05 -17.14
C PHE A 133 -17.47 1.16 -16.35
N ARG A 134 -18.80 1.27 -16.45
CA ARG A 134 -19.58 2.24 -15.66
C ARG A 134 -19.58 1.93 -14.16
N GLU A 135 -19.63 0.65 -13.80
CA GLU A 135 -19.59 0.20 -12.39
C GLU A 135 -18.15 0.28 -11.82
N ALA A 136 -17.16 0.01 -12.68
CA ALA A 136 -15.73 -0.08 -12.41
C ALA A 136 -14.98 1.25 -12.53
N GLY A 137 -15.58 2.26 -13.17
CA GLY A 137 -15.22 3.68 -12.98
C GLY A 137 -15.33 4.13 -11.52
N GLY A 138 -15.84 3.27 -10.63
CA GLY A 138 -15.64 3.33 -9.19
C GLY A 138 -14.90 2.15 -8.55
N ARG A 139 -14.54 1.08 -9.26
CA ARG A 139 -13.95 -0.17 -8.75
C ARG A 139 -13.35 -1.08 -9.88
N THR A 140 -12.11 -0.92 -10.37
CA THR A 140 -11.18 -2.05 -10.68
C THR A 140 -9.75 -1.58 -11.00
N GLY A 141 -8.78 -2.50 -10.81
CA GLY A 141 -7.49 -2.56 -11.50
C GLY A 141 -6.36 -1.68 -11.04
N ALA A 142 -6.53 -0.37 -11.10
CA ALA A 142 -5.65 0.54 -10.39
C ALA A 142 -5.73 0.22 -8.88
N PRO A 143 -4.71 0.50 -8.05
CA PRO A 143 -4.98 0.61 -6.63
C PRO A 143 -6.12 1.57 -6.45
N ASP A 144 -7.19 1.05 -5.87
CA ASP A 144 -8.21 1.89 -5.32
C ASP A 144 -7.56 2.68 -4.19
N VAL A 145 -7.00 3.84 -4.53
CA VAL A 145 -6.42 4.79 -3.57
C VAL A 145 -7.47 5.78 -3.12
N ARG A 146 -8.77 5.57 -3.41
CA ARG A 146 -9.83 6.51 -3.04
C ARG A 146 -9.77 6.84 -1.55
N PRO A 147 -10.15 8.06 -1.15
CA PRO A 147 -10.00 8.52 0.23
C PRO A 147 -10.63 7.57 1.25
N GLU A 148 -11.69 6.86 0.88
CA GLU A 148 -12.48 5.95 1.72
C GLU A 148 -11.90 4.54 1.84
N VAL A 149 -10.89 4.19 1.04
CA VAL A 149 -10.27 2.86 1.05
C VAL A 149 -9.53 2.65 2.36
N ARG A 150 -9.67 1.47 2.94
CA ARG A 150 -9.00 1.13 4.19
C ARG A 150 -7.55 0.77 3.92
N ILE A 151 -6.68 1.23 4.81
CA ILE A 151 -5.25 0.98 4.73
C ILE A 151 -4.93 -0.52 4.76
N ALA A 152 -5.63 -1.29 5.62
CA ALA A 152 -5.43 -2.73 5.74
C ALA A 152 -5.75 -3.48 4.45
N ASP A 153 -6.82 -3.08 3.75
CA ASP A 153 -7.24 -3.72 2.50
C ASP A 153 -6.18 -3.48 1.43
N LEU A 154 -5.70 -2.23 1.30
CA LEU A 154 -4.64 -1.90 0.34
C LEU A 154 -3.30 -2.57 0.67
N ALA A 155 -2.91 -2.62 1.95
CA ALA A 155 -1.67 -3.28 2.38
C ALA A 155 -1.70 -4.80 2.12
N ARG A 156 -2.86 -5.43 2.32
CA ARG A 156 -3.06 -6.87 2.07
C ARG A 156 -3.04 -7.19 0.57
N ASP A 157 -3.83 -6.46 -0.20
CA ASP A 157 -4.03 -6.74 -1.63
C ASP A 157 -2.80 -6.32 -2.45
N ARG A 158 -2.06 -5.32 -1.97
CA ARG A 158 -0.88 -4.74 -2.60
C ARG A 158 0.26 -4.61 -1.57
N PRO A 159 0.98 -5.69 -1.19
CA PRO A 159 2.03 -5.64 -0.17
C PRO A 159 3.14 -4.61 -0.42
N ALA A 160 3.36 -4.24 -1.69
CA ALA A 160 4.28 -3.16 -2.06
C ALA A 160 3.95 -1.82 -1.37
N THR A 161 2.67 -1.54 -1.13
CA THR A 161 2.19 -0.29 -0.50
C THR A 161 2.60 -0.16 0.96
N ILE A 162 2.95 -1.26 1.63
CA ILE A 162 3.45 -1.24 3.01
C ILE A 162 4.66 -0.32 3.15
N ARG A 163 5.57 -0.31 2.16
CA ARG A 163 6.74 0.57 2.18
C ARG A 163 6.34 2.05 2.22
N VAL A 164 5.26 2.41 1.53
CA VAL A 164 4.75 3.78 1.44
C VAL A 164 4.14 4.18 2.78
N PHE A 165 3.31 3.32 3.37
CA PHE A 165 2.76 3.59 4.71
C PHE A 165 3.86 3.78 5.75
N GLN A 166 4.91 2.96 5.72
CA GLN A 166 6.08 3.12 6.61
C GLN A 166 6.81 4.46 6.38
N GLN A 167 7.00 4.88 5.14
CA GLN A 167 7.64 6.16 4.81
C GLN A 167 6.85 7.37 5.33
N HIS A 168 5.52 7.29 5.30
CA HIS A 168 4.61 8.33 5.81
C HIS A 168 4.29 8.20 7.30
N GLY A 169 4.81 7.17 7.98
CA GLY A 169 4.51 6.90 9.38
C GLY A 169 3.05 6.50 9.64
N ILE A 170 2.37 5.98 8.63
CA ILE A 170 0.96 5.56 8.68
C ILE A 170 0.87 4.14 9.23
N ASP A 171 0.03 3.96 10.24
CA ASP A 171 -0.25 2.68 10.88
C ASP A 171 -1.17 1.81 10.01
N PHE A 172 -0.57 0.86 9.29
CA PHE A 172 -1.24 -0.10 8.40
C PHE A 172 -1.56 -1.45 9.07
N CYS A 173 -1.13 -1.66 10.32
CA CYS A 173 -1.28 -2.93 11.02
C CYS A 173 -2.46 -2.89 12.00
N CYS A 174 -2.39 -2.09 13.06
CA CYS A 174 -3.43 -1.95 14.08
C CYS A 174 -4.50 -0.93 13.66
N GLY A 175 -4.04 0.19 13.11
CA GLY A 175 -4.86 1.27 12.58
C GLY A 175 -5.47 1.00 11.21
N GLY A 176 -5.22 -0.18 10.62
CA GLY A 176 -5.55 -0.49 9.24
C GLY A 176 -7.03 -0.44 8.89
N LYS A 177 -7.94 -0.45 9.89
CA LYS A 177 -9.39 -0.28 9.71
C LYS A 177 -9.78 1.15 9.27
N ARG A 178 -8.89 2.13 9.44
CA ARG A 178 -9.07 3.53 9.02
C ARG A 178 -8.94 3.67 7.52
N SER A 179 -9.63 4.68 7.00
CA SER A 179 -9.50 5.08 5.60
C SER A 179 -8.19 5.83 5.33
N LEU A 180 -7.77 5.90 4.07
CA LEU A 180 -6.60 6.68 3.63
C LEU A 180 -6.76 8.16 4.03
N ALA A 181 -7.95 8.75 3.89
CA ALA A 181 -8.24 10.11 4.30
C ALA A 181 -8.02 10.34 5.80
N GLU A 182 -8.60 9.48 6.64
CA GLU A 182 -8.48 9.60 8.10
C GLU A 182 -7.02 9.45 8.57
N ALA A 183 -6.24 8.61 7.89
CA ALA A 183 -4.81 8.47 8.16
C ALA A 183 -4.04 9.73 7.77
N CYS A 184 -4.31 10.29 6.59
CA CYS A 184 -3.72 11.54 6.13
C CYS A 184 -3.98 12.70 7.10
N GLU A 185 -5.22 12.86 7.56
CA GLU A 185 -5.60 13.90 8.53
C GLU A 185 -4.84 13.76 9.85
N ARG A 186 -4.71 12.53 10.38
CA ARG A 186 -4.03 12.27 11.66
C ARG A 186 -2.53 12.48 11.60
N HIS A 187 -1.91 12.10 10.49
CA HIS A 187 -0.46 12.15 10.33
C HIS A 187 0.03 13.46 9.67
N GLY A 188 -0.89 14.37 9.32
CA GLY A 188 -0.56 15.62 8.65
C GLY A 188 0.05 15.42 7.25
N VAL A 189 -0.31 14.31 6.60
CA VAL A 189 0.18 13.95 5.26
C VAL A 189 -0.86 14.39 4.24
N PRO A 190 -0.52 15.24 3.24
CA PRO A 190 -1.43 15.56 2.16
C PRO A 190 -1.88 14.29 1.45
N TYR A 191 -3.18 14.08 1.33
CA TYR A 191 -3.74 12.85 0.75
C TYR A 191 -3.24 12.62 -0.67
N GLU A 192 -3.10 13.68 -1.45
CA GLU A 192 -2.61 13.63 -2.83
C GLU A 192 -1.16 13.13 -2.90
N ARG A 193 -0.33 13.45 -1.90
CA ARG A 193 1.04 12.95 -1.80
C ARG A 193 1.06 11.46 -1.49
N LEU A 194 0.28 11.03 -0.50
CA LEU A 194 0.15 9.61 -0.16
C LEU A 194 -0.35 8.80 -1.37
N ALA A 195 -1.41 9.28 -2.02
CA ALA A 195 -2.00 8.63 -3.19
C ALA A 195 -0.99 8.52 -4.35
N GLY A 196 -0.22 9.59 -4.61
CA GLY A 196 0.84 9.58 -5.62
C GLY A 196 1.93 8.54 -5.33
N ASP A 197 2.43 8.49 -4.09
CA ASP A 197 3.48 7.56 -3.69
C ASP A 197 3.00 6.09 -3.72
N LEU A 198 1.73 5.84 -3.35
CA LEU A 198 1.08 4.53 -3.45
C LEU A 198 0.99 4.06 -4.90
N VAL A 199 0.56 4.95 -5.80
CA VAL A 199 0.48 4.67 -7.24
C VAL A 199 1.86 4.38 -7.81
N ALA A 200 2.85 5.25 -7.56
CA ALA A 200 4.20 5.10 -8.10
C ALA A 200 4.85 3.79 -7.65
N THR A 201 4.75 3.47 -6.36
CA THR A 201 5.26 2.21 -5.79
C THR A 201 4.65 0.98 -6.45
N MET A 202 3.39 1.07 -6.87
CA MET A 202 2.70 -0.06 -7.46
C MET A 202 2.99 -0.25 -8.93
N ALA A 203 3.25 0.83 -9.67
CA ALA A 203 3.72 0.78 -11.05
C ALA A 203 5.11 0.11 -11.13
N GLU A 204 5.98 0.30 -10.14
CA GLU A 204 7.34 -0.29 -10.12
C GLU A 204 7.37 -1.83 -9.93
N VAL A 205 6.32 -2.45 -9.39
CA VAL A 205 6.34 -3.86 -8.92
C VAL A 205 5.79 -4.84 -9.97
N SER A 206 5.54 -4.39 -11.20
CA SER A 206 5.00 -5.23 -12.29
C SER A 206 5.93 -6.40 -12.73
N ALA A 207 7.11 -6.58 -12.16
CA ALA A 207 8.08 -7.61 -12.56
C ALA A 207 8.11 -8.88 -11.67
N GLU A 208 7.58 -8.87 -10.44
CA GLU A 208 7.58 -10.04 -9.57
C GLU A 208 6.21 -10.19 -8.90
N ALA A 209 5.53 -11.31 -9.14
CA ALA A 209 4.26 -11.62 -8.49
C ALA A 209 4.46 -11.59 -6.96
N PRO A 210 3.80 -10.67 -6.22
CA PRO A 210 3.90 -10.65 -4.77
C PRO A 210 3.46 -12.01 -4.25
N GLU A 211 4.21 -12.58 -3.29
CA GLU A 211 3.79 -13.81 -2.63
C GLU A 211 2.45 -13.54 -1.92
N ARG A 212 1.36 -14.08 -2.49
CA ARG A 212 -0.01 -13.83 -2.01
C ARG A 212 -0.27 -14.65 -0.76
N TRP A 213 0.22 -14.17 0.38
CA TRP A 213 0.00 -14.79 1.68
C TRP A 213 -1.49 -15.02 1.99
N ALA A 214 -2.38 -14.15 1.50
CA ALA A 214 -3.83 -14.30 1.62
C ALA A 214 -4.38 -15.61 1.00
N GLU A 215 -3.66 -16.22 0.04
CA GLU A 215 -4.08 -17.46 -0.63
C GLU A 215 -3.49 -18.73 0.04
N ARG A 216 -2.54 -18.57 0.98
CA ARG A 216 -1.84 -19.69 1.67
C ARG A 216 -2.64 -20.27 2.83
N THR A 217 -2.41 -21.54 3.17
CA THR A 217 -3.15 -22.20 4.28
C THR A 217 -2.82 -21.60 5.64
N VAL A 218 -3.70 -21.78 6.63
CA VAL A 218 -3.44 -21.36 8.03
C VAL A 218 -2.14 -21.97 8.55
N VAL A 219 -1.84 -23.23 8.20
CA VAL A 219 -0.60 -23.92 8.60
C VAL A 219 0.62 -23.24 8.00
N ASP A 220 0.57 -22.86 6.72
CA ASP A 220 1.67 -22.15 6.05
C ASP A 220 1.89 -20.75 6.64
N LEU A 221 0.80 -20.03 6.94
CA LEU A 221 0.85 -18.70 7.54
C LEU A 221 1.46 -18.74 8.94
N VAL A 222 0.99 -19.64 9.81
CA VAL A 222 1.55 -19.85 11.15
C VAL A 222 3.02 -20.25 11.06
N GLY A 223 3.37 -21.19 10.16
CA GLY A 223 4.75 -21.61 9.94
C GLY A 223 5.66 -20.45 9.50
N HIS A 224 5.16 -19.58 8.61
CA HIS A 224 5.87 -18.38 8.20
C HIS A 224 6.05 -17.41 9.37
N ILE A 225 4.99 -17.13 10.13
CA ILE A 225 5.03 -16.21 11.27
C ILE A 225 6.08 -16.66 12.31
N LEU A 226 6.03 -17.94 12.69
CA LEU A 226 6.98 -18.52 13.64
C LEU A 226 8.43 -18.44 13.14
N SER A 227 8.66 -18.74 11.85
CA SER A 227 10.01 -18.80 11.30
C SER A 227 10.61 -17.44 10.97
N ARG A 228 9.82 -16.49 10.46
CA ARG A 228 10.29 -15.17 10.02
C ARG A 228 10.29 -14.12 11.14
N TYR A 229 9.29 -14.14 12.02
CA TYR A 229 9.09 -13.07 12.98
C TYR A 229 9.33 -13.50 14.42
N HIS A 230 8.91 -14.70 14.85
CA HIS A 230 9.14 -15.13 16.23
C HIS A 230 10.57 -15.63 16.46
N SER A 231 11.16 -16.27 15.45
CA SER A 231 12.50 -16.83 15.53
C SER A 231 13.54 -15.74 15.77
N GLY A 232 14.23 -15.81 16.91
CA GLY A 232 15.25 -14.84 17.31
C GLY A 232 14.72 -13.52 17.91
N LEU A 233 13.41 -13.25 17.87
CA LEU A 233 12.84 -12.01 18.42
C LEU A 233 13.05 -11.86 19.93
N ARG A 234 12.92 -12.97 20.68
CA ARG A 234 13.19 -12.97 22.14
C ARG A 234 14.64 -12.58 22.45
N ASP A 235 15.59 -13.06 21.65
CA ASP A 235 17.02 -12.73 21.81
C ASP A 235 17.30 -11.28 21.43
N GLU A 236 16.67 -10.79 20.35
CA GLU A 236 16.80 -9.40 19.90
C GLU A 236 16.23 -8.42 20.93
N LEU A 237 15.04 -8.68 21.49
CA LEU A 237 14.45 -7.87 22.55
C LEU A 237 15.35 -7.82 23.80
N ALA A 238 15.92 -8.97 24.20
CA ALA A 238 16.86 -9.02 25.32
C ALA A 238 18.16 -8.23 25.02
N ARG A 239 18.66 -8.29 23.79
CA ARG A 239 19.83 -7.52 23.33
C ARG A 239 19.56 -6.02 23.39
N LEU A 240 18.42 -5.57 22.86
CA LEU A 240 18.04 -4.16 22.83
C LEU A 240 17.80 -3.60 24.24
N GLU A 241 17.15 -4.36 25.12
CA GLU A 241 17.01 -3.99 26.53
C GLU A 241 18.37 -3.79 27.21
N ALA A 242 19.31 -4.72 27.00
CA ALA A 242 20.65 -4.60 27.54
C ALA A 242 21.41 -3.38 26.96
N MET A 243 21.19 -3.04 25.69
CA MET A 243 21.76 -1.84 25.06
C MET A 243 21.15 -0.56 25.64
N ALA A 244 19.84 -0.54 25.86
CA ALA A 244 19.14 0.60 26.45
C ALA A 244 19.60 0.87 27.89
N ALA A 245 19.74 -0.18 28.71
CA ALA A 245 20.30 -0.07 30.05
C ALA A 245 21.72 0.53 30.02
N ARG A 246 22.60 0.03 29.14
CA ARG A 246 23.97 0.56 29.00
C ARG A 246 24.00 2.01 28.53
N ALA A 247 23.13 2.40 27.59
CA ALA A 247 23.05 3.78 27.11
C ALA A 247 22.61 4.72 28.24
N ARG A 248 21.55 4.35 28.99
CA ARG A 248 21.09 5.06 30.18
C ARG A 248 22.20 5.19 31.22
N ASP A 249 22.88 4.10 31.59
CA ASP A 249 23.88 4.13 32.66
C ASP A 249 25.10 5.01 32.30
N ARG A 250 25.40 5.15 30.99
CA ARG A 250 26.56 5.92 30.52
C ARG A 250 26.26 7.38 30.20
N HIS A 251 25.03 7.69 29.79
CA HIS A 251 24.65 8.99 29.24
C HIS A 251 23.41 9.62 29.92
N GLY A 252 22.71 8.91 30.81
CA GLY A 252 21.45 9.35 31.41
C GLY A 252 21.54 10.66 32.20
N ASP A 253 22.67 10.91 32.87
CA ASP A 253 22.90 12.18 33.57
C ASP A 253 22.92 13.40 32.62
N GLY A 254 23.41 13.21 31.39
CA GLY A 254 23.47 14.25 30.35
C GLY A 254 22.30 14.22 29.38
N THR A 255 21.53 13.13 29.35
CA THR A 255 20.37 12.91 28.48
C THR A 255 19.28 12.17 29.27
N PRO A 256 18.49 12.90 30.08
CA PRO A 256 17.47 12.30 30.95
C PRO A 256 16.45 11.42 30.22
N GLU A 257 16.19 11.69 28.94
CA GLU A 257 15.27 10.93 28.08
C GLU A 257 15.68 9.45 27.95
N LEU A 258 16.97 9.12 28.14
CA LEU A 258 17.45 7.74 28.10
C LEU A 258 16.90 6.89 29.26
N HIS A 259 16.47 7.50 30.36
CA HIS A 259 15.79 6.78 31.43
C HIS A 259 14.41 6.29 30.98
N ASP A 260 13.65 7.14 30.28
CA ASP A 260 12.35 6.78 29.74
C ASP A 260 12.46 5.81 28.58
N ILE A 261 13.43 5.99 27.68
CA ILE A 261 13.70 5.03 26.61
C ILE A 261 14.02 3.65 27.19
N ALA A 262 14.90 3.56 28.20
CA ALA A 262 15.23 2.28 28.82
C ALA A 262 14.02 1.61 29.47
N ARG A 263 13.16 2.38 30.15
CA ARG A 263 11.91 1.86 30.73
C ARG A 263 10.97 1.34 29.65
N LEU A 264 10.75 2.11 28.59
CA LEU A 264 9.88 1.72 27.47
C LEU A 264 10.38 0.47 26.75
N VAL A 265 11.69 0.30 26.57
CA VAL A 265 12.24 -0.94 25.97
C VAL A 265 12.01 -2.15 26.87
N THR A 266 12.15 -2.00 28.20
CA THR A 266 11.81 -3.07 29.15
C THR A 266 10.31 -3.42 29.12
N ASP A 267 9.45 -2.41 29.06
CA ASP A 267 8.00 -2.61 28.95
C ASP A 267 7.65 -3.32 27.62
N LEU A 268 8.23 -2.88 26.50
CA LEU A 268 8.06 -3.49 25.18
C LEU A 268 8.48 -4.95 25.17
N ARG A 269 9.66 -5.28 25.71
CA ARG A 269 10.11 -6.67 25.82
C ARG A 269 9.13 -7.49 26.64
N ARG A 270 8.68 -7.01 27.79
CA ARG A 270 7.77 -7.75 28.68
C ARG A 270 6.47 -8.08 27.95
N GLU A 271 5.87 -7.09 27.28
CA GLU A 271 4.62 -7.26 26.55
C GLU A 271 4.78 -8.18 25.36
N MET A 272 5.78 -7.97 24.50
CA MET A 272 6.00 -8.81 23.34
C MET A 272 6.33 -10.27 23.73
N VAL A 273 7.16 -10.51 24.74
CA VAL A 273 7.49 -11.89 25.15
C VAL A 273 6.25 -12.62 25.67
N ALA A 274 5.42 -11.96 26.48
CA ALA A 274 4.17 -12.53 26.97
C ALA A 274 3.20 -12.83 25.81
N HIS A 275 3.08 -11.90 24.87
CA HIS A 275 2.25 -12.04 23.67
C HIS A 275 2.68 -13.24 22.80
N LEU A 276 3.98 -13.36 22.49
CA LEU A 276 4.50 -14.52 21.72
C LEU A 276 4.22 -15.86 22.42
N GLU A 277 4.25 -15.89 23.76
CA GLU A 277 3.89 -17.09 24.53
C GLU A 277 2.39 -17.43 24.42
N LEU A 278 1.52 -16.42 24.47
CA LEU A 278 0.08 -16.61 24.26
C LEU A 278 -0.18 -17.18 22.86
N GLU A 279 0.45 -16.63 21.84
CA GLU A 279 0.26 -17.07 20.46
C GLU A 279 0.76 -18.49 20.21
N GLU A 280 2.01 -18.78 20.63
CA GLU A 280 2.65 -20.06 20.37
C GLU A 280 2.01 -21.22 21.14
N ARG A 281 1.44 -20.96 22.32
CA ARG A 281 0.93 -22.01 23.23
C ARG A 281 -0.59 -22.17 23.14
N GLU A 282 -1.31 -21.08 22.90
CA GLU A 282 -2.77 -21.07 22.93
C GLU A 282 -3.35 -20.77 21.55
N ILE A 283 -3.03 -19.62 20.94
CA ILE A 283 -3.70 -19.14 19.72
C ILE A 283 -3.39 -20.04 18.52
N PHE A 284 -2.13 -20.15 18.11
CA PHE A 284 -1.77 -20.93 16.92
C PHE A 284 -2.15 -22.42 17.05
N PRO A 285 -1.98 -23.09 18.19
CA PRO A 285 -2.52 -24.44 18.38
C PRO A 285 -4.05 -24.52 18.28
N ALA A 286 -4.80 -23.55 18.78
CA ALA A 286 -6.25 -23.51 18.63
C ALA A 286 -6.66 -23.29 17.16
N LEU A 287 -5.95 -22.41 16.43
CA LEU A 287 -6.16 -22.19 15.00
C LEU A 287 -5.96 -23.46 14.18
N MET A 288 -4.92 -24.24 14.49
CA MET A 288 -4.64 -25.50 13.80
C MET A 288 -5.68 -26.60 14.08
N ARG A 289 -6.50 -26.46 15.14
CA ARG A 289 -7.56 -27.42 15.52
C ARG A 289 -8.96 -27.02 15.04
N ASP A 290 -9.12 -25.84 14.43
CA ASP A 290 -10.40 -25.31 13.95
C ASP A 290 -11.49 -25.24 15.04
N GLU A 291 -11.16 -24.61 16.20
CA GLU A 291 -12.09 -24.42 17.32
C GLU A 291 -12.66 -22.97 17.38
N PRO A 292 -13.69 -22.63 16.57
CA PRO A 292 -14.05 -21.24 16.24
C PRO A 292 -14.48 -20.38 17.43
N GLY A 293 -15.10 -20.96 18.46
CA GLY A 293 -15.60 -20.23 19.62
C GLY A 293 -14.50 -19.70 20.55
N GLN A 294 -13.45 -20.50 20.78
CA GLN A 294 -12.31 -20.11 21.63
C GLN A 294 -11.34 -19.20 20.88
N VAL A 295 -11.18 -19.45 19.57
CA VAL A 295 -10.32 -18.66 18.69
C VAL A 295 -10.75 -17.18 18.67
N LEU A 296 -12.04 -16.86 18.51
CA LEU A 296 -12.45 -15.46 18.33
C LEU A 296 -12.15 -14.57 19.54
N GLU A 297 -12.24 -15.08 20.77
CA GLU A 297 -11.93 -14.28 21.96
C GLU A 297 -10.42 -14.07 22.11
N LEU A 298 -9.63 -15.12 21.85
CA LEU A 298 -8.17 -15.04 21.84
C LEU A 298 -7.66 -14.06 20.77
N LEU A 299 -8.28 -14.03 19.58
CA LEU A 299 -7.91 -13.07 18.53
C LEU A 299 -8.17 -11.61 18.95
N ARG A 300 -9.26 -11.34 19.66
CA ARG A 300 -9.53 -9.99 20.19
C ARG A 300 -8.56 -9.58 21.28
N GLU A 301 -8.10 -10.54 22.08
CA GLU A 301 -7.06 -10.30 23.08
C GLU A 301 -5.73 -9.96 22.40
N ALA A 302 -5.32 -10.75 21.42
CA ALA A 302 -4.14 -10.47 20.60
C ALA A 302 -4.21 -9.09 19.92
N GLU A 303 -5.35 -8.73 19.29
CA GLU A 303 -5.54 -7.39 18.69
C GLU A 303 -5.33 -6.26 19.71
N ARG A 304 -5.76 -6.42 20.97
CA ARG A 304 -5.54 -5.42 22.03
C ARG A 304 -4.07 -5.35 22.47
N GLU A 305 -3.40 -6.49 22.56
CA GLU A 305 -1.96 -6.54 22.86
C GLU A 305 -1.13 -5.87 21.74
N HIS A 306 -1.52 -6.06 20.48
CA HIS A 306 -0.93 -5.38 19.33
C HIS A 306 -1.07 -3.86 19.41
N GLU A 307 -2.23 -3.33 19.84
CA GLU A 307 -2.42 -1.90 20.07
C GLU A 307 -1.48 -1.37 21.18
N GLY A 308 -1.30 -2.13 22.26
CA GLY A 308 -0.36 -1.80 23.35
C GLY A 308 1.09 -1.73 22.88
N VAL A 309 1.56 -2.76 22.17
CA VAL A 309 2.89 -2.81 21.56
C VAL A 309 3.09 -1.64 20.58
N GLY A 310 2.10 -1.34 19.74
CA GLY A 310 2.12 -0.21 18.83
C GLY A 310 2.28 1.14 19.55
N ALA A 311 1.59 1.34 20.67
CA ALA A 311 1.69 2.56 21.48
C ALA A 311 3.09 2.73 22.12
N LEU A 312 3.71 1.64 22.57
CA LEU A 312 5.08 1.65 23.09
C LEU A 312 6.10 2.02 22.01
N LEU A 313 5.97 1.42 20.81
CA LEU A 313 6.81 1.74 19.66
C LEU A 313 6.67 3.20 19.22
N ALA A 314 5.45 3.72 19.17
CA ALA A 314 5.19 5.13 18.87
C ALA A 314 5.85 6.07 19.88
N SER A 315 5.76 5.75 21.18
CA SER A 315 6.41 6.52 22.25
C SER A 315 7.94 6.50 22.14
N LEU A 316 8.52 5.34 21.81
CA LEU A 316 9.95 5.21 21.54
C LEU A 316 10.36 6.03 20.32
N ARG A 317 9.58 6.00 19.23
CA ARG A 317 9.86 6.78 18.02
C ARG A 317 9.88 8.28 18.31
N GLU A 318 8.91 8.77 19.08
CA GLU A 318 8.81 10.18 19.46
C GLU A 318 10.02 10.63 20.28
N LEU A 319 10.33 9.93 21.38
CA LEU A 319 11.43 10.27 22.28
C LEU A 319 12.81 10.19 21.61
N THR A 320 12.94 9.37 20.57
CA THR A 320 14.21 9.18 19.85
C THR A 320 14.34 10.05 18.60
N GLY A 321 13.35 10.92 18.32
CA GLY A 321 13.33 11.76 17.12
C GLY A 321 13.32 10.95 15.83
N GLY A 322 12.58 9.84 15.81
CA GLY A 322 12.58 8.88 14.70
C GLY A 322 13.84 8.03 14.65
N PHE A 323 14.33 7.59 15.82
CA PHE A 323 15.56 6.82 15.97
C PHE A 323 16.80 7.49 15.38
N ARG A 324 16.88 8.82 15.48
CA ARG A 324 18.03 9.60 15.01
C ARG A 324 18.99 9.87 16.19
N PRO A 325 20.13 9.15 16.28
CA PRO A 325 21.02 9.33 17.40
C PRO A 325 21.70 10.70 17.34
N PRO A 326 21.91 11.38 18.48
CA PRO A 326 22.60 12.65 18.49
C PRO A 326 24.11 12.48 18.21
N ALA A 327 24.80 13.58 17.93
CA ALA A 327 26.21 13.56 17.49
C ALA A 327 27.14 12.93 18.54
N GLU A 328 26.86 13.18 19.81
CA GLU A 328 27.58 12.67 20.98
C GLU A 328 27.28 11.21 21.33
N ALA A 329 26.32 10.57 20.64
CA ALA A 329 25.94 9.20 20.92
C ALA A 329 27.13 8.24 20.71
N CYS A 330 27.40 7.40 21.71
CA CYS A 330 28.39 6.34 21.55
C CYS A 330 27.86 5.23 20.63
N ASN A 331 28.73 4.30 20.23
CA ASN A 331 28.37 3.19 19.34
C ASN A 331 27.23 2.31 19.89
N THR A 332 27.17 2.10 21.21
CA THR A 332 26.07 1.34 21.84
C THR A 332 24.74 2.05 21.68
N TRP A 333 24.70 3.37 21.85
CA TRP A 333 23.48 4.15 21.69
C TRP A 333 23.06 4.22 20.22
N ARG A 334 23.99 4.45 19.29
CA ARG A 334 23.68 4.39 17.85
C ARG A 334 23.14 3.02 17.42
N GLY A 335 23.76 1.94 17.92
CA GLY A 335 23.30 0.59 17.65
C GLY A 335 21.93 0.29 18.24
N LEU A 336 21.59 0.86 19.41
CA LEU A 336 20.27 0.73 20.02
C LEU A 336 19.21 1.36 19.11
N TYR A 337 19.42 2.59 18.65
CA TYR A 337 18.46 3.28 17.80
C TYR A 337 18.28 2.58 16.46
N HIS A 338 19.38 2.09 15.87
CA HIS A 338 19.31 1.28 14.66
C HIS A 338 18.47 0.02 14.87
N GLY A 339 18.76 -0.76 15.92
CA GLY A 339 18.02 -1.99 16.20
C GLY A 339 16.56 -1.76 16.58
N LEU A 340 16.24 -0.68 17.31
CA LEU A 340 14.85 -0.30 17.58
C LEU A 340 14.10 0.09 16.30
N SER A 341 14.77 0.77 15.36
CA SER A 341 14.17 1.10 14.07
C SER A 341 13.91 -0.14 13.21
N GLU A 342 14.76 -1.17 13.29
CA GLU A 342 14.54 -2.44 12.61
C GLU A 342 13.44 -3.25 13.28
N LEU A 343 13.45 -3.33 14.61
CA LEU A 343 12.41 -3.98 15.41
C LEU A 343 11.03 -3.39 15.13
N GLU A 344 10.89 -2.06 15.12
CA GLU A 344 9.62 -1.39 14.81
C GLU A 344 9.11 -1.78 13.42
N ARG A 345 9.99 -1.76 12.40
CA ARG A 345 9.63 -2.10 11.03
C ARG A 345 9.16 -3.55 10.90
N ASP A 346 9.91 -4.48 11.49
CA ASP A 346 9.58 -5.91 11.46
C ASP A 346 8.33 -6.21 12.30
N THR A 347 8.13 -5.54 13.42
CA THR A 347 6.90 -5.70 14.24
C THR A 347 5.66 -5.23 13.50
N HIS A 348 5.72 -4.12 12.75
CA HIS A 348 4.58 -3.69 11.94
C HIS A 348 4.23 -4.70 10.83
N LEU A 349 5.24 -5.31 10.20
CA LEU A 349 5.03 -6.36 9.20
C LEU A 349 4.44 -7.62 9.83
N HIS A 350 4.94 -8.00 11.00
CA HIS A 350 4.47 -9.13 11.80
C HIS A 350 2.99 -9.00 12.13
N VAL A 351 2.63 -7.91 12.81
CA VAL A 351 1.25 -7.64 13.24
C VAL A 351 0.32 -7.47 12.03
N HIS A 352 0.80 -6.96 10.89
CA HIS A 352 0.00 -6.93 9.67
C HIS A 352 -0.32 -8.35 9.17
N MET A 353 0.66 -9.26 9.16
CA MET A 353 0.45 -10.65 8.77
C MET A 353 -0.59 -11.32 9.67
N GLU A 354 -0.57 -11.03 10.97
CA GLU A 354 -1.55 -11.57 11.92
C GLU A 354 -2.92 -10.95 11.75
N ASN A 355 -3.04 -9.63 11.99
CA ASN A 355 -4.33 -8.95 11.99
C ASN A 355 -5.01 -9.01 10.63
N ASN A 356 -4.25 -8.69 9.58
CA ASN A 356 -4.83 -8.42 8.28
C ASN A 356 -4.76 -9.62 7.35
N VAL A 357 -3.92 -10.63 7.57
CA VAL A 357 -3.91 -11.81 6.70
C VAL A 357 -4.51 -13.02 7.44
N LEU A 358 -3.90 -13.45 8.54
CA LEU A 358 -4.30 -14.65 9.27
C LEU A 358 -5.68 -14.50 9.95
N PHE A 359 -5.85 -13.49 10.80
CA PHE A 359 -7.06 -13.29 11.59
C PHE A 359 -8.24 -12.89 10.72
N HIS A 360 -7.98 -12.02 9.73
CA HIS A 360 -9.01 -11.61 8.78
C HIS A 360 -9.61 -12.81 8.04
N ARG A 361 -8.77 -13.73 7.53
CA ARG A 361 -9.22 -14.93 6.83
C ARG A 361 -10.20 -15.74 7.69
N LEU A 362 -9.84 -15.98 8.94
CA LEU A 362 -10.65 -16.77 9.88
C LEU A 362 -11.98 -16.10 10.21
N THR A 363 -12.00 -14.78 10.38
CA THR A 363 -13.25 -14.05 10.62
C THR A 363 -14.18 -13.98 9.40
N MET A 364 -13.64 -14.05 8.18
CA MET A 364 -14.45 -14.12 6.95
C MET A 364 -15.01 -15.54 6.73
N GLU A 365 -14.19 -16.58 6.92
CA GLU A 365 -14.62 -17.99 6.84
C GLU A 365 -15.73 -18.28 7.87
N ALA A 366 -15.61 -17.80 9.11
CA ALA A 366 -16.62 -17.97 10.16
C ALA A 366 -17.94 -17.21 9.92
N ARG A 367 -17.98 -16.23 9.00
CA ARG A 367 -19.20 -15.50 8.60
C ARG A 367 -19.90 -16.10 7.38
N ALA A 368 -19.20 -16.96 6.63
CA ALA A 368 -19.72 -17.63 5.44
C ALA A 368 -20.42 -18.97 5.75
N VAL A 369 -20.25 -19.47 6.98
CA VAL A 369 -20.94 -20.63 7.58
C VAL A 369 -22.07 -20.13 8.46
#